data_AF-A0A841LQG5-F1
#
_entry.id   AF-A0A841LQG5-F1
#
_cell.length_a   1.000
_cell.length_b   1.000
_cell.length_c   1.000
_cell.angle_alpha   90.00
_cell.angle_beta   90.00
_cell.angle_gamma   90.00
#
_symmetry.space_group_name_H-M   'P 1'
#
loop_
_entity.id
_entity.type
_entity.pdbx_description
1 polymer ?
#
loop_
_entity_poly.entity_id
_entity_poly.type
_entity_poly.pdbx_seq_one_letter_code
_entity_poly.pdbx_strand_id
1 'polypeptide(L)'
;MKESSENKSAAKLRAAWRMQQRYHIAAAEIAAVLGITENIYRKRLLKLGLDCSHIENPFGLYGEAAGIMVKLQTELARLANDSGLPDKSSADALTALARTVKTVVELMREGAAEPETGNAPQDDLIDIGAALEKIDRRINELAGERAAEILRRRTECAAENSIEQGVVVSGA
;
A
#
# COMPACT_ATOMS: atom_id res chain seq x y z
N MET A 1 -15.59 8.03 -22.61
CA MET A 1 -15.38 7.14 -21.44
C MET A 1 -13.92 6.73 -21.19
N LYS A 2 -12.99 6.82 -22.16
CA LYS A 2 -11.57 6.45 -21.94
C LYS A 2 -10.82 7.34 -20.94
N GLU A 3 -11.09 8.64 -20.91
CA GLU A 3 -10.41 9.60 -20.02
C GLU A 3 -10.61 9.31 -18.52
N SER A 4 -11.77 8.80 -18.10
CA SER A 4 -12.03 8.54 -16.67
C SER A 4 -11.21 7.36 -16.14
N SER A 5 -10.93 6.35 -16.97
CA SER A 5 -10.12 5.19 -16.62
C SER A 5 -8.63 5.53 -16.55
N GLU A 6 -8.16 6.38 -17.48
CA GLU A 6 -6.76 6.84 -17.49
C GLU A 6 -6.44 7.75 -16.31
N ASN A 7 -7.39 8.59 -15.90
CA ASN A 7 -7.19 9.47 -14.74
C ASN A 7 -7.12 8.67 -13.42
N LYS A 8 -7.96 7.62 -13.29
CA LYS A 8 -7.91 6.70 -12.14
C LYS A 8 -6.61 5.89 -12.09
N SER A 9 -6.11 5.43 -13.23
CA SER A 9 -4.85 4.68 -13.28
C SER A 9 -3.64 5.56 -12.97
N ALA A 10 -3.62 6.81 -13.43
CA ALA A 10 -2.61 7.79 -13.07
C ALA A 10 -2.64 8.15 -11.58
N ALA A 11 -3.83 8.32 -10.99
CA ALA A 11 -3.97 8.58 -9.55
C ALA A 11 -3.43 7.42 -8.70
N LYS A 12 -3.71 6.17 -9.09
CA LYS A 12 -3.18 4.96 -8.43
C LYS A 12 -1.65 4.91 -8.50
N LEU A 13 -1.06 5.21 -9.66
CA LEU A 13 0.39 5.28 -9.83
C LEU A 13 1.04 6.36 -8.96
N ARG A 14 0.43 7.54 -8.86
CA ARG A 14 0.94 8.62 -7.98
C ARG A 14 0.84 8.25 -6.50
N ALA A 15 -0.20 7.52 -6.10
CA ALA A 15 -0.34 7.04 -4.73
C ALA A 15 0.71 5.97 -4.41
N ALA A 16 0.90 5.01 -5.32
CA ALA A 16 1.93 3.97 -5.21
C ALA A 16 3.34 4.57 -5.13
N TRP A 17 3.65 5.55 -5.98
CA TRP A 17 4.92 6.28 -5.92
C TRP A 17 5.11 7.02 -4.59
N ARG A 18 4.06 7.66 -4.04
CA ARG A 18 4.14 8.29 -2.71
C ARG A 18 4.41 7.28 -1.59
N MET A 19 3.82 6.09 -1.66
CA MET A 19 4.13 5.01 -0.71
C MET A 19 5.58 4.54 -0.85
N GLN A 20 6.04 4.37 -2.09
CA GLN A 20 7.42 4.02 -2.40
C GLN A 20 8.42 5.02 -1.78
N GLN A 21 8.17 6.33 -1.93
CA GLN A 21 9.00 7.40 -1.36
C GLN A 21 8.95 7.43 0.17
N ARG A 22 7.77 7.26 0.76
CA ARG A 22 7.58 7.39 2.22
C ARG A 22 8.15 6.21 3.00
N TYR A 23 8.05 5.01 2.44
CA TYR A 23 8.40 3.77 3.13
C TYR A 23 9.66 3.11 2.54
N HIS A 24 10.33 3.76 1.59
CA HIS A 24 11.54 3.25 0.92
C HIS A 24 11.38 1.84 0.33
N ILE A 25 10.18 1.53 -0.17
CA ILE A 25 9.85 0.23 -0.76
C ILE A 25 10.50 0.13 -2.13
N ALA A 26 11.02 -1.04 -2.49
CA ALA A 26 11.63 -1.23 -3.80
C ALA A 26 10.60 -1.11 -4.93
N ALA A 27 11.02 -0.61 -6.10
CA ALA A 27 10.14 -0.46 -7.25
C ALA A 27 9.57 -1.81 -7.73
N ALA A 28 10.33 -2.89 -7.56
CA ALA A 28 9.91 -4.25 -7.87
C ALA A 28 8.73 -4.72 -6.98
N GLU A 29 8.78 -4.42 -5.69
CA GLU A 29 7.73 -4.80 -4.72
C GLU A 29 6.43 -4.04 -5.00
N ILE A 30 6.52 -2.73 -5.25
CA ILE A 30 5.34 -1.94 -5.65
C ILE A 30 4.76 -2.44 -6.98
N ALA A 31 5.61 -2.80 -7.94
CA ALA A 31 5.16 -3.33 -9.22
C ALA A 31 4.41 -4.67 -9.04
N ALA A 32 4.90 -5.55 -8.16
CA ALA A 32 4.23 -6.80 -7.80
C ALA A 32 2.84 -6.56 -7.19
N VAL A 33 2.72 -5.63 -6.24
CA VAL A 33 1.42 -5.24 -5.64
C VAL A 33 0.44 -4.67 -6.68
N LEU A 34 0.97 -3.99 -7.69
CA LEU A 34 0.18 -3.44 -8.78
C LEU A 34 -0.13 -4.45 -9.90
N GLY A 35 0.40 -5.69 -9.82
CA GLY A 35 0.23 -6.72 -10.84
C GLY A 35 0.89 -6.39 -12.18
N ILE A 36 1.97 -5.62 -12.16
CA ILE A 36 2.72 -5.22 -13.36
C ILE A 36 4.21 -5.51 -13.18
N THR A 37 4.94 -5.66 -14.29
CA THR A 37 6.41 -5.78 -14.20
C THR A 37 7.04 -4.45 -13.77
N GLU A 38 8.19 -4.52 -13.09
CA GLU A 38 8.96 -3.35 -12.65
C GLU A 38 9.26 -2.37 -13.81
N ASN A 39 9.64 -2.89 -14.98
CA ASN A 39 9.91 -2.06 -16.17
C ASN A 39 8.67 -1.27 -16.61
N ILE A 40 7.49 -1.90 -16.59
CA ILE A 40 6.22 -1.23 -16.91
C ILE A 40 5.92 -0.15 -15.87
N TYR A 41 6.12 -0.44 -14.59
CA TYR A 41 5.92 0.52 -13.50
C TYR A 41 6.81 1.75 -13.68
N ARG A 42 8.11 1.56 -13.88
CA ARG A 42 9.09 2.63 -14.12
C ARG A 42 8.76 3.46 -15.35
N LYS A 43 8.44 2.81 -16.48
CA LYS A 43 8.03 3.51 -17.71
C LYS A 43 6.77 4.36 -17.50
N ARG A 44 5.81 3.86 -16.72
CA ARG A 44 4.57 4.60 -16.40
C ARG A 44 4.83 5.79 -15.47
N LEU A 45 5.74 5.65 -14.52
CA LEU A 45 6.15 6.76 -13.66
C LEU A 45 6.91 7.83 -14.43
N LEU A 46 7.84 7.43 -15.31
CA LEU A 46 8.56 8.37 -16.18
C LEU A 46 7.61 9.17 -17.07
N LYS A 47 6.57 8.53 -17.63
CA LYS A 47 5.51 9.20 -18.39
C LYS A 47 4.71 10.21 -17.56
N LEU A 48 4.67 10.06 -16.24
CA LEU A 48 4.05 10.99 -15.30
C LEU A 48 5.04 12.03 -14.76
N GLY A 49 6.29 12.03 -15.21
CA GLY A 49 7.36 12.91 -14.71
C GLY A 49 7.85 12.52 -13.31
N LEU A 50 7.62 11.28 -12.88
CA LEU A 50 8.01 10.77 -11.57
C LEU A 50 9.21 9.83 -11.71
N ASP A 51 10.26 10.07 -10.93
CA ASP A 51 11.47 9.25 -10.93
C ASP A 51 11.52 8.31 -9.73
N CYS A 52 12.10 7.13 -9.95
CA CYS A 52 12.27 6.02 -9.00
C CYS A 52 13.75 5.73 -8.75
N SER A 53 14.65 6.28 -9.57
CA SER A 53 16.10 5.99 -9.58
C SER A 53 16.77 6.23 -8.22
N HIS A 54 16.29 7.21 -7.46
CA HIS A 54 16.81 7.54 -6.12
C HIS A 54 16.46 6.54 -5.01
N ILE A 55 15.46 5.67 -5.21
CA ILE A 55 15.01 4.71 -4.18
C ILE A 55 15.59 3.32 -4.42
N GLU A 56 16.35 3.11 -5.50
CA GLU A 56 16.94 1.80 -5.81
C GLU A 56 17.96 1.33 -4.78
N ASN A 57 18.40 2.22 -3.91
CA ASN A 57 19.29 1.87 -2.83
C ASN A 57 18.73 2.36 -1.49
N PRO A 58 17.72 1.68 -0.91
CA PRO A 58 17.36 1.91 0.49
C PRO A 58 18.60 1.72 1.38
N PHE A 59 19.54 0.85 0.98
CA PHE A 59 20.83 0.66 1.65
C PHE A 59 21.87 1.75 1.38
N GLY A 60 21.70 2.63 0.39
CA GLY A 60 22.66 3.69 0.08
C GLY A 60 22.66 4.79 1.13
N LEU A 61 21.46 5.25 1.52
CA LEU A 61 21.27 6.19 2.62
C LEU A 61 21.59 5.55 3.97
N TYR A 62 21.24 4.27 4.17
CA TYR A 62 21.60 3.53 5.38
C TYR A 62 23.11 3.26 5.46
N GLY A 63 23.80 3.06 4.34
CA GLY A 63 25.25 2.86 4.25
C GLY A 63 26.02 4.14 4.55
N GLU A 64 25.58 5.28 4.03
CA GLU A 64 26.13 6.60 4.38
C GLU A 64 25.86 6.96 5.84
N ALA A 65 24.63 6.74 6.33
CA ALA A 65 24.27 6.96 7.72
C ALA A 65 25.02 6.00 8.67
N ALA A 66 25.20 4.73 8.30
CA ALA A 66 26.02 3.78 9.04
C ALA A 66 27.49 4.21 9.08
N GLY A 67 28.04 4.71 7.96
CA GLY A 67 29.40 5.26 7.90
C GLY A 67 29.57 6.49 8.80
N ILE A 68 28.59 7.39 8.84
CA ILE A 68 28.56 8.54 9.74
C ILE A 68 28.45 8.09 11.20
N MET A 69 27.64 7.07 11.49
CA MET A 69 27.46 6.52 12.85
C MET A 69 28.73 5.81 13.35
N VAL A 70 29.45 5.09 12.49
CA VAL A 70 30.75 4.48 12.83
C VAL A 70 31.80 5.56 13.11
N LYS A 71 31.84 6.64 12.30
CA LYS A 71 32.70 7.79 12.57
C LYS A 71 32.34 8.45 13.90
N LEU A 72 31.05 8.65 14.18
CA LEU A 72 30.57 9.21 15.44
C LEU A 72 30.96 8.33 16.64
N GLN A 73 30.84 7.01 16.52
CA GLN A 73 31.28 6.05 17.55
C GLN A 73 32.79 6.12 17.78
N THR A 74 33.57 6.29 16.71
CA THR A 74 35.04 6.40 16.76
C THR A 74 35.48 7.70 17.43
N GLU A 75 34.84 8.81 17.08
CA GLU A 75 35.09 10.13 17.68
C GLU A 75 34.66 10.17 19.16
N LEU A 76 33.56 9.51 19.53
CA LEU A 76 33.15 9.37 20.94
C LEU A 76 34.14 8.53 21.74
N ALA A 77 34.63 7.41 21.18
CA ALA A 77 35.66 6.60 21.82
C ALA A 77 36.97 7.38 21.99
N ARG A 78 37.32 8.22 21.02
CA ARG A 78 38.48 9.12 21.11
C ARG A 78 38.30 10.16 22.22
N LEU A 79 37.15 10.85 22.27
CA LEU A 79 36.84 11.82 23.33
C LEU A 79 36.87 11.22 24.73
N ALA A 80 36.41 9.98 24.89
CA ALA A 80 36.47 9.24 26.15
C ALA A 80 37.90 8.88 26.58
N ASN A 81 38.85 8.76 25.64
CA ASN A 81 40.22 8.33 25.89
C ASN A 81 41.25 9.47 25.92
N ASP A 82 40.97 10.61 25.27
CA ASP A 82 41.95 11.68 24.98
C ASP A 82 41.78 12.93 25.86
N SER A 83 40.71 13.01 26.66
CA SER A 83 40.49 14.12 27.60
C SER A 83 40.73 13.69 29.04
N GLY A 84 41.60 14.42 29.75
CA GLY A 84 41.85 14.21 31.18
C GLY A 84 40.53 14.10 31.95
N LEU A 85 40.36 12.94 32.60
CA LEU A 85 39.22 12.49 33.41
C LEU A 85 37.97 13.39 33.33
N PRO A 86 37.05 13.14 32.38
CA PRO A 86 35.73 13.76 32.43
C PRO A 86 35.05 13.44 33.76
N ASP A 87 34.35 14.41 34.35
CA ASP A 87 33.52 14.18 35.53
C ASP A 87 32.63 12.95 35.33
N LYS A 88 32.38 12.17 36.39
CA LYS A 88 31.63 10.90 36.32
C LYS A 88 30.35 10.98 35.48
N SER A 89 29.63 12.10 35.58
CA SER A 89 28.44 12.42 34.79
C SER A 89 28.70 12.46 33.28
N SER A 90 29.82 13.04 32.85
CA SER A 90 30.22 13.16 31.45
C SER A 90 30.69 11.83 30.87
N ALA A 91 31.41 11.01 31.64
CA ALA A 91 31.76 9.64 31.24
C ALA A 91 30.52 8.75 31.08
N ASP A 92 29.55 8.87 31.99
CA ASP A 92 28.28 8.16 31.93
C ASP A 92 27.43 8.61 30.72
N ALA A 93 27.38 9.91 30.42
CA ALA A 93 26.68 10.46 29.26
C ALA A 93 27.29 10.00 27.92
N LEU A 94 28.61 9.99 27.81
CA LEU A 94 29.32 9.47 26.63
C LEU A 94 29.08 7.97 26.44
N THR A 95 29.09 7.20 27.53
CA THR A 95 28.80 5.76 27.49
C THR A 95 27.35 5.49 27.09
N ALA A 96 26.39 6.27 27.61
CA ALA A 96 24.99 6.18 27.23
C ALA A 96 24.80 6.50 25.73
N LEU A 97 25.49 7.51 25.22
CA LEU A 97 25.46 7.87 23.80
C LEU A 97 26.06 6.76 22.93
N ALA A 98 27.20 6.18 23.31
CA ALA A 98 27.82 5.07 22.58
C ALA A 98 26.90 3.83 22.53
N ARG A 99 26.17 3.52 23.61
CA ARG A 99 25.16 2.44 23.62
C ARG A 99 24.00 2.75 22.68
N THR A 100 23.45 3.96 22.74
CA THR A 100 22.36 4.39 21.85
C THR A 100 22.77 4.30 20.38
N VAL A 101 23.98 4.73 20.04
CA VAL A 101 24.54 4.62 18.68
C VAL A 101 24.65 3.17 18.24
N LYS A 102 25.14 2.28 19.12
CA LYS A 102 25.19 0.84 18.86
C LYS A 102 23.80 0.24 18.61
N THR A 103 22.81 0.57 19.45
CA THR A 103 21.43 0.10 19.29
C THR A 103 20.83 0.58 17.97
N VAL A 104 21.09 1.82 17.56
CA VAL A 104 20.62 2.31 16.26
C VAL A 104 21.30 1.58 15.10
N VAL A 105 22.60 1.31 15.19
CA VAL A 105 23.30 0.49 14.17
C VAL A 105 22.75 -0.93 14.11
N GLU A 106 22.44 -1.55 15.24
CA GLU A 106 21.82 -2.88 15.31
C GLU A 106 20.39 -2.87 14.72
N LEU A 107 19.58 -1.86 15.03
CA LEU A 107 18.24 -1.69 14.43
C LEU A 107 18.30 -1.44 12.92
N MET A 108 19.28 -0.65 12.46
CA MET A 108 19.52 -0.45 11.03
C MET A 108 19.96 -1.75 10.34
N ARG A 109 20.72 -2.60 11.04
CA ARG A 109 21.13 -3.92 10.54
C ARG A 109 19.98 -4.94 10.54
N GLU A 110 19.09 -4.90 11.54
CA GLU A 110 17.91 -5.75 11.61
C GLU A 110 16.86 -5.36 10.56
N GLY A 111 16.67 -4.06 10.31
CA GLY A 111 15.87 -3.57 9.18
C GLY A 111 16.50 -3.86 7.81
N ALA A 112 17.78 -4.25 7.77
CA ALA A 112 18.54 -4.61 6.59
C ALA A 112 18.63 -6.12 6.33
N ALA A 113 18.26 -6.95 7.31
CA ALA A 113 18.13 -8.38 7.09
C ALA A 113 16.91 -8.59 6.19
N GLU A 114 17.13 -9.16 5.00
CA GLU A 114 16.05 -9.52 4.10
C GLU A 114 14.98 -10.33 4.87
N PRO A 115 13.67 -10.15 4.56
CA PRO A 115 12.75 -11.21 4.87
C PRO A 115 13.29 -12.43 4.14
N GLU A 116 13.74 -13.44 4.91
CA GLU A 116 14.05 -14.73 4.33
C GLU A 116 12.91 -15.07 3.38
N THR A 117 13.27 -15.45 2.16
CA THR A 117 12.37 -15.95 1.14
C THR A 117 11.82 -17.30 1.60
N GLY A 118 11.02 -17.24 2.66
CA GLY A 118 10.12 -18.27 3.10
C GLY A 118 9.09 -18.39 2.00
N ASN A 119 9.24 -19.44 1.22
CA ASN A 119 8.33 -19.94 0.22
C ASN A 119 6.91 -19.99 0.82
N ALA A 120 6.18 -18.87 0.73
CA ALA A 120 4.80 -18.80 1.18
C ALA A 120 3.96 -19.64 0.21
N PRO A 121 3.07 -20.52 0.70
CA PRO A 121 2.30 -21.39 -0.17
C PRO A 121 1.44 -20.52 -1.10
N GLN A 122 1.64 -20.66 -2.41
CA GLN A 122 0.82 -20.01 -3.45
C GLN A 122 -0.65 -20.47 -3.45
N ASP A 123 -1.05 -21.34 -2.52
CA ASP A 123 -2.39 -21.95 -2.48
C ASP A 123 -3.50 -20.97 -2.07
N ASP A 124 -3.21 -19.92 -1.31
CA ASP A 124 -4.27 -19.00 -0.82
C ASP A 124 -4.76 -17.99 -1.87
N LEU A 125 -4.01 -17.76 -2.96
CA LEU A 125 -4.39 -16.76 -3.97
C LEU A 125 -5.47 -17.29 -4.93
N ILE A 126 -5.51 -18.60 -5.15
CA ILE A 126 -6.49 -19.28 -6.00
C ILE A 126 -7.87 -19.25 -5.34
N ASP A 127 -7.92 -19.38 -4.00
CA ASP A 127 -9.17 -19.33 -3.23
C ASP A 127 -9.81 -17.93 -3.21
N ILE A 128 -9.02 -16.86 -3.22
CA ILE A 128 -9.54 -15.49 -3.30
C ILE A 128 -10.20 -15.24 -4.66
N GLY A 129 -9.60 -15.73 -5.76
CA GLY A 129 -10.18 -15.62 -7.10
C GLY A 129 -11.53 -16.33 -7.22
N ALA A 130 -11.60 -17.57 -6.73
CA ALA A 130 -12.84 -18.34 -6.72
C ALA A 130 -13.93 -17.70 -5.84
N ALA A 131 -13.55 -17.13 -4.69
CA ALA A 131 -14.46 -16.41 -3.82
C ALA A 131 -15.03 -15.15 -4.51
N LEU A 132 -14.21 -14.39 -5.23
CA LEU A 132 -14.65 -13.22 -5.98
C LEU A 132 -15.61 -13.57 -7.12
N GLU A 133 -15.33 -14.62 -7.89
CA GLU A 133 -16.25 -15.10 -8.95
C GLU A 133 -17.60 -15.57 -8.38
N LYS A 134 -17.59 -16.19 -7.21
CA LYS A 134 -18.81 -16.60 -6.50
C LYS A 134 -19.63 -15.40 -6.05
N ILE A 135 -18.97 -14.34 -5.57
CA ILE A 135 -19.61 -13.08 -5.19
C ILE A 135 -20.22 -12.40 -6.42
N ASP A 136 -19.49 -12.28 -7.52
CA ASP A 136 -19.98 -11.64 -8.76
C ASP A 136 -21.19 -12.36 -9.34
N ARG A 137 -21.18 -13.70 -9.34
CA ARG A 137 -22.33 -14.51 -9.75
C ARG A 137 -23.56 -14.21 -8.89
N ARG A 138 -23.37 -14.15 -7.56
CA ARG A 138 -24.47 -13.88 -6.63
C ARG A 138 -25.04 -12.47 -6.76
N ILE A 139 -24.18 -11.48 -7.04
CA ILE A 139 -24.62 -10.10 -7.32
C ILE A 139 -25.49 -10.06 -8.57
N ASN A 140 -25.10 -10.75 -9.65
CA ASN A 140 -25.87 -10.78 -10.89
C ASN A 140 -27.21 -11.49 -10.73
N GLU A 141 -27.25 -12.60 -9.98
CA GLU A 141 -28.51 -13.28 -9.62
C GLU A 141 -29.45 -12.35 -8.87
N LEU A 142 -28.97 -11.73 -7.78
CA LEU A 142 -29.77 -10.81 -6.96
C LEU A 142 -30.22 -9.57 -7.75
N ALA A 143 -29.38 -9.06 -8.65
CA ALA A 143 -29.75 -7.95 -9.54
C ALA A 143 -30.87 -8.37 -10.51
N GLY A 144 -30.80 -9.57 -11.07
CA GLY A 144 -31.84 -10.14 -11.93
C GLY A 144 -33.16 -10.35 -11.18
N GLU A 145 -33.12 -10.97 -10.00
CA GLU A 145 -34.28 -11.14 -9.12
C GLU A 145 -34.91 -9.79 -8.76
N ARG A 146 -34.09 -8.79 -8.42
CA ARG A 146 -34.58 -7.44 -8.08
C ARG A 146 -35.20 -6.74 -9.29
N ALA A 147 -34.62 -6.87 -10.47
CA ALA A 147 -35.18 -6.30 -11.70
C ALA A 147 -36.53 -6.94 -12.04
N ALA A 148 -36.63 -8.27 -11.95
CA ALA A 148 -37.87 -9.01 -12.16
C ALA A 148 -38.95 -8.62 -11.14
N GLU A 149 -38.60 -8.48 -9.87
CA GLU A 149 -39.52 -8.05 -8.82
C GLU A 149 -40.03 -6.62 -9.02
N ILE A 150 -39.17 -5.70 -9.46
CA ILE A 150 -39.58 -4.31 -9.79
C ILE A 150 -40.57 -4.31 -10.96
N LEU A 151 -40.32 -5.12 -12.00
CA LEU A 151 -41.23 -5.23 -13.14
C LEU A 151 -42.56 -5.86 -12.75
N ARG A 152 -42.54 -6.93 -11.93
CA ARG A 152 -43.74 -7.61 -11.42
C ARG A 152 -44.61 -6.66 -10.58
N ARG A 153 -44.02 -5.94 -9.63
CA ARG A 153 -44.75 -4.93 -8.83
C ARG A 153 -45.34 -3.83 -9.71
N ARG A 154 -44.63 -3.40 -10.76
CA ARG A 154 -45.12 -2.39 -11.67
C ARG A 154 -46.34 -2.88 -12.46
N THR A 155 -46.35 -4.14 -12.89
CA THR A 155 -47.50 -4.72 -13.58
C THR A 155 -48.68 -4.99 -12.65
N GLU A 156 -48.43 -5.35 -11.38
CA GLU A 156 -49.46 -5.54 -10.36
C GLU A 156 -50.13 -4.21 -9.99
N CYS A 157 -49.37 -3.15 -9.74
CA CYS A 157 -49.92 -1.81 -9.53
C CYS A 157 -50.64 -1.24 -10.77
N ALA A 158 -50.25 -1.63 -11.98
CA ALA A 158 -50.96 -1.21 -13.20
C ALA A 158 -52.29 -1.96 -13.39
N ALA A 159 -52.35 -3.24 -12.98
CA ALA A 159 -53.56 -4.05 -13.00
C ALA A 159 -54.58 -3.60 -11.94
N GLU A 160 -54.12 -3.25 -10.73
CA GLU A 160 -54.98 -2.72 -9.65
C GLU A 160 -55.61 -1.37 -10.03
N ASN A 161 -54.85 -0.46 -10.65
CA ASN A 161 -55.37 0.84 -11.11
C ASN A 161 -56.35 0.74 -12.30
N SER A 162 -56.40 -0.40 -12.99
CA SER A 162 -57.32 -0.61 -14.12
C SER A 162 -58.68 -1.19 -13.70
N ILE A 163 -58.77 -1.74 -12.48
CA ILE A 163 -60.04 -2.26 -11.92
C ILE A 163 -60.88 -1.11 -11.33
N GLU A 164 -60.25 -0.03 -10.83
CA GLU A 164 -60.97 1.10 -10.22
C GLU A 164 -61.53 2.14 -11.22
N GLN A 165 -61.16 2.11 -12.50
CA GLN A 165 -61.71 3.01 -13.53
C GLN A 165 -62.88 2.41 -14.33
N GLY A 166 -63.41 1.26 -13.90
CA GLY A 166 -64.44 0.49 -14.60
C GLY A 166 -65.81 0.45 -13.93
N VAL A 167 -66.20 1.43 -13.09
CA VAL A 167 -67.58 1.51 -12.58
C VAL A 167 -68.23 2.81 -13.04
N VAL A 168 -68.89 2.71 -14.19
CA VAL A 168 -69.88 3.68 -14.67
C VAL A 168 -71.10 3.56 -13.75
N VAL A 169 -71.32 4.51 -12.85
CA VAL A 169 -72.63 4.68 -12.21
C VAL A 169 -73.41 5.70 -13.03
N SER A 170 -74.26 5.18 -13.91
CA SER A 170 -75.35 5.92 -14.54
C SER A 170 -76.65 5.53 -13.83
N GLY A 171 -77.45 6.53 -13.46
CA GLY A 171 -78.79 6.38 -12.88
C GLY A 171 -78.99 7.30 -11.67
N ALA A 172 -80.07 8.07 -11.53
CA ALA A 172 -81.29 8.26 -12.31
C ALA A 172 -81.83 9.67 -12.00
#